data_AF-A0A563W1F1-F1
#
_entry.id   AF-A0A563W1F1-F1
#
_cell.length_a   1.000
_cell.length_b   1.000
_cell.length_c   1.000
_cell.angle_alpha   90.00
_cell.angle_beta   90.00
_cell.angle_gamma   90.00
#
_symmetry.space_group_name_H-M   'P 1'
#
loop_
_entity.id
_entity.type
_entity.pdbx_description
1 polymer ?
#
loop_
_entity_poly.entity_id
_entity_poly.type
_entity_poly.pdbx_seq_one_letter_code
_entity_poly.pdbx_strand_id
1 'polypeptide(L)'
;MDEAGFDNRDDYPYGYSPKGERCYALKSGKRNERVSWIAALKEGKVFAPLTFEGSCNRDLFEIWLKESLIPQLQPGNIIIIDNATFHKADATPRRR
;
A
#
# COMPACT_ATOMS: atom_id res chain seq x y z
N MET A 1 -6.17 2.72 10.10
CA MET A 1 -5.56 1.79 9.12
C MET A 1 -5.21 2.60 7.90
N ASP A 2 -4.13 2.24 7.22
CA ASP A 2 -3.64 2.98 6.06
C ASP A 2 -3.00 2.03 5.04
N GLU A 3 -2.95 2.48 3.78
CA GLU A 3 -2.29 1.79 2.67
C GLU A 3 -1.16 2.66 2.12
N ALA A 4 0.01 2.07 1.90
CA ALA A 4 1.09 2.75 1.19
C ALA A 4 1.67 1.88 0.07
N GLY A 5 1.99 2.53 -1.05
CA GLY A 5 2.64 1.91 -2.19
C GLY A 5 4.14 2.17 -2.18
N PHE A 6 4.94 1.10 -2.22
CA PHE A 6 6.33 1.15 -2.61
C PHE A 6 6.40 0.95 -4.13
N ASP A 7 6.67 2.04 -4.83
CA ASP A 7 7.05 1.95 -6.22
C ASP A 7 8.53 1.58 -6.28
N ASN A 8 8.93 0.69 -7.21
CA ASN A 8 10.34 0.43 -7.47
C ASN A 8 10.95 1.57 -8.31
N ARG A 9 10.61 2.79 -7.90
CA ARG A 9 11.22 4.04 -8.30
C ARG A 9 12.43 4.23 -7.39
N ASP A 10 13.58 3.75 -7.88
CA ASP A 10 14.90 4.28 -7.52
C ASP A 10 15.46 3.68 -6.21
N ASP A 11 16.64 3.07 -6.20
CA ASP A 11 17.89 3.81 -6.26
C ASP A 11 18.96 3.09 -7.10
N TYR A 12 19.82 3.87 -7.77
CA TYR A 12 21.19 3.42 -7.95
C TYR A 12 21.87 3.68 -6.60
N PRO A 13 22.10 2.67 -5.75
CA PRO A 13 22.74 2.94 -4.47
C PRO A 13 24.15 3.53 -4.66
N TYR A 14 24.76 3.32 -5.85
CA TYR A 14 26.08 3.81 -6.23
C TYR A 14 26.18 4.08 -7.74
N GLY A 15 26.98 5.08 -8.13
CA GLY A 15 27.39 5.35 -9.51
C GLY A 15 28.89 5.64 -9.57
N TYR A 16 29.61 5.00 -10.48
CA TYR A 16 31.06 5.20 -10.65
C TYR A 16 31.34 6.06 -11.89
N SER A 17 32.17 7.08 -11.73
CA SER A 17 32.70 7.89 -12.83
C SER A 17 34.12 8.37 -12.49
N PRO A 18 35.02 8.50 -13.48
CA PRO A 18 36.34 9.10 -13.28
C PRO A 18 36.27 10.49 -12.63
N LYS A 19 37.31 10.85 -11.88
CA LYS A 19 37.38 12.15 -11.19
C LYS A 19 37.31 13.29 -12.20
N GLY A 20 36.24 14.09 -12.12
CA GLY A 20 35.99 15.22 -13.01
C GLY A 20 34.96 14.96 -14.12
N GLU A 21 34.43 13.73 -14.21
CA GLU A 21 33.40 13.38 -15.19
C GLU A 21 32.01 13.23 -14.54
N ARG A 22 30.98 13.56 -15.32
CA ARG A 22 29.59 13.41 -14.89
C ARG A 22 29.15 11.97 -15.13
N CYS A 23 28.64 11.31 -14.09
CA CYS A 23 28.04 9.98 -14.21
C CYS A 23 26.69 10.09 -14.94
N TYR A 24 26.63 9.69 -16.21
CA TYR A 24 25.39 9.64 -16.98
C TYR A 24 24.72 8.27 -16.81
N ALA A 25 23.54 8.24 -16.19
CA ALA A 25 22.69 7.04 -16.11
C ALA A 25 21.46 7.21 -17.01
N LEU A 26 21.24 6.27 -17.94
CA LEU A 26 20.01 6.19 -18.73
C LEU A 26 19.04 5.24 -18.02
N LYS A 27 17.92 5.76 -17.48
CA LYS A 27 16.86 4.94 -16.90
C LYS A 27 15.60 4.99 -17.76
N SER A 28 15.08 3.80 -18.06
CA SER A 28 13.75 3.63 -18.65
C SER A 28 12.72 4.09 -17.61
N GLY A 29 11.91 5.11 -17.92
CA GLY A 29 10.78 5.57 -17.09
C GLY A 29 9.61 4.58 -16.99
N LYS A 30 9.85 3.30 -17.30
CA LYS A 30 8.84 2.24 -17.17
C LYS A 30 8.60 1.96 -15.69
N ARG A 31 7.33 1.97 -15.32
CA ARG A 31 6.85 1.51 -14.00
C ARG A 31 7.14 0.01 -13.91
N ASN A 32 8.02 -0.39 -13.01
CA ASN A 32 8.13 -1.79 -12.60
C ASN A 32 7.01 -2.12 -11.60
N GLU A 33 6.82 -3.41 -11.33
CA GLU A 33 5.83 -3.94 -10.40
C GLU A 33 5.82 -3.14 -9.09
N ARG A 34 4.68 -2.53 -8.77
CA ARG A 34 4.45 -1.77 -7.54
C ARG A 34 4.12 -2.76 -6.43
N VAL A 35 4.81 -2.68 -5.30
CA VAL A 35 4.45 -3.44 -4.10
C VAL A 35 3.73 -2.48 -3.16
N SER A 36 2.49 -2.79 -2.80
CA SER A 36 1.74 -2.01 -1.82
C SER A 36 1.59 -2.79 -0.53
N TRP A 37 1.30 -2.10 0.56
CA TRP A 37 1.04 -2.73 1.85
C TRP A 37 -0.12 -2.05 2.56
N ILE A 38 -0.80 -2.82 3.39
CA ILE A 38 -1.96 -2.44 4.18
C ILE A 38 -1.73 -2.89 5.62
N ALA A 39 -1.99 -2.01 6.58
CA ALA A 39 -1.91 -2.36 8.00
C ALA A 39 -2.81 -1.48 8.89
N ALA A 40 -3.08 -1.98 10.09
CA ALA A 40 -3.67 -1.20 11.17
C ALA A 40 -2.60 -0.72 12.15
N LEU A 41 -2.85 0.41 12.82
CA LEU A 41 -2.00 0.94 13.88
C LEU A 41 -2.85 1.08 15.14
N LYS A 42 -2.39 0.51 16.26
CA LYS A 42 -3.02 0.64 17.58
C LYS A 42 -1.94 0.90 18.62
N GLU A 43 -2.07 2.00 19.37
CA GLU A 43 -1.12 2.37 20.45
C GLU A 43 0.35 2.40 20.00
N GLY A 44 0.60 2.87 18.76
CA GLY A 44 1.95 2.91 18.18
C GLY A 44 2.51 1.56 17.71
N LYS A 45 1.72 0.48 17.80
CA LYS A 45 2.08 -0.84 17.28
C LYS A 45 1.32 -1.15 16.00
N VAL A 46 2.03 -1.67 15.01
CA VAL A 46 1.45 -2.13 13.74
C VAL A 46 0.78 -3.49 13.95
N PHE A 47 -0.42 -3.64 13.40
CA PHE A 47 -1.25 -4.84 13.45
C PHE A 47 -1.67 -5.23 12.04
N ALA A 48 -1.81 -6.54 11.82
CA ALA A 48 -2.26 -7.13 10.54
C ALA A 48 -1.54 -6.56 9.30
N PRO A 49 -0.19 -6.50 9.23
CA PRO A 49 0.47 -6.06 8.01
C PRO A 49 0.30 -7.07 6.88
N LEU A 50 -0.07 -6.61 5.68
CA LEU A 50 -0.11 -7.41 4.46
C LEU A 50 0.55 -6.63 3.33
N THR A 51 1.49 -7.26 2.64
CA THR A 51 2.13 -6.75 1.42
C THR A 51 1.56 -7.48 0.20
N PHE A 52 1.26 -6.75 -0.86
CA PHE A 52 0.70 -7.31 -2.10
C PHE A 52 1.20 -6.53 -3.32
N GLU A 53 1.20 -7.19 -4.48
CA GLU A 53 1.60 -6.55 -5.74
C GLU A 53 0.42 -5.81 -6.37
N GLY A 54 0.69 -4.65 -6.95
CA GLY A 54 -0.30 -3.79 -7.58
C GLY A 54 -0.96 -2.79 -6.63
N SER A 55 -2.19 -2.39 -6.97
CA SER A 55 -3.03 -1.46 -6.20
C SER A 55 -4.00 -2.21 -5.29
N CYS A 56 -4.31 -1.67 -4.11
CA CYS A 56 -5.37 -2.29 -3.30
C CYS A 56 -6.68 -2.27 -4.07
N ASN A 57 -7.31 -3.43 -4.14
CA ASN A 57 -8.68 -3.58 -4.63
C ASN A 57 -9.59 -3.92 -3.45
N ARG A 58 -10.89 -3.83 -3.68
CA ARG A 58 -11.88 -4.07 -2.63
C ARG A 58 -11.86 -5.50 -2.11
N ASP A 59 -11.68 -6.49 -2.97
CA ASP A 59 -11.67 -7.89 -2.57
C ASP A 59 -10.50 -8.20 -1.63
N LEU A 60 -9.31 -7.69 -1.96
CA LEU A 60 -8.11 -7.81 -1.12
C LEU A 60 -8.31 -7.11 0.21
N PHE A 61 -8.92 -5.93 0.22
CA PHE A 61 -9.27 -5.23 1.45
C PHE A 61 -10.28 -6.03 2.30
N GLU A 62 -11.34 -6.58 1.71
CA GLU A 62 -12.35 -7.35 2.43
C GLU A 62 -11.80 -8.66 2.99
N ILE A 63 -10.95 -9.36 2.23
CA ILE A 63 -10.24 -10.56 2.69
C ILE A 63 -9.30 -10.20 3.83
N TRP A 64 -8.48 -9.18 3.67
CA TRP A 64 -7.57 -8.71 4.72
C TRP A 64 -8.32 -8.30 5.99
N LEU A 65 -9.43 -7.58 5.84
CA LEU A 65 -10.26 -7.16 6.96
C LEU A 65 -10.80 -8.36 7.75
N LYS A 66 -11.34 -9.37 7.06
CA LYS A 66 -11.92 -10.57 7.67
C LYS A 66 -10.89 -11.53 8.25
N GLU A 67 -9.82 -11.81 7.51
CA GLU A 67 -8.86 -12.85 7.84
C GLU A 67 -7.72 -12.34 8.73
N SER A 68 -7.34 -11.05 8.60
CA SER A 68 -6.18 -10.49 9.30
C SER A 68 -6.57 -9.50 10.39
N LEU A 69 -7.43 -8.52 10.10
CA LEU A 69 -7.71 -7.44 11.05
C LEU A 69 -8.72 -7.84 12.13
N ILE A 70 -9.91 -8.32 11.74
CA ILE A 70 -11.00 -8.65 12.67
C ILE A 70 -10.59 -9.65 13.77
N PRO A 71 -9.84 -10.73 13.49
CA PRO A 71 -9.44 -11.69 14.52
C PRO A 71 -8.55 -11.10 15.62
N GLN A 72 -7.89 -9.97 15.35
CA GLN A 72 -7.01 -9.28 16.30
C GLN A 72 -7.74 -8.19 17.09
N LEU A 73 -9.02 -7.93 16.78
CA LEU A 73 -9.82 -6.92 17.47
C LEU A 73 -10.58 -7.51 18.65
N GLN A 74 -10.73 -6.69 19.69
CA GLN A 74 -11.58 -7.01 20.83
C GLN A 74 -12.90 -6.24 20.75
N PRO A 75 -13.98 -6.76 21.35
CA PRO A 75 -15.22 -6.02 21.50
C PRO A 75 -14.97 -4.62 22.08
N GLY A 76 -15.54 -3.59 21.46
CA GLY A 76 -15.33 -2.18 21.83
C GLY A 76 -14.14 -1.49 21.15
N ASN A 77 -13.37 -2.19 20.32
CA ASN A 77 -12.35 -1.54 19.48
C ASN A 77 -13.02 -0.80 18.31
N ILE A 78 -12.59 0.44 18.05
CA ILE A 78 -13.08 1.29 16.97
C ILE A 78 -12.04 1.25 15.84
N ILE A 79 -12.50 0.93 14.63
CA ILE A 79 -11.68 0.96 13.43
C ILE A 79 -11.88 2.32 12.76
N ILE A 80 -10.79 3.06 12.58
CA ILE A 80 -10.77 4.32 11.80
C ILE A 80 -10.03 4.04 10.50
N ILE A 81 -10.70 4.30 9.39
CA ILE A 81 -10.23 4.10 8.02
C ILE A 81 -10.51 5.37 7.22
N ASP A 82 -9.67 5.70 6.25
CA ASP A 82 -9.92 6.80 5.33
C ASP A 82 -11.14 6.52 4.41
N ASN A 83 -11.66 7.57 3.78
CA ASN A 83 -12.85 7.49 2.92
C ASN A 83 -12.48 7.13 1.47
N ALA A 84 -11.63 6.11 1.29
CA ALA A 84 -11.29 5.62 -0.04
C ALA A 84 -12.53 5.02 -0.73
N THR A 85 -12.60 5.15 -2.05
CA THR A 85 -13.74 4.67 -2.85
C THR A 85 -13.95 3.16 -2.75
N PHE A 86 -12.88 2.38 -2.56
CA PHE A 86 -12.95 0.93 -2.39
C PHE A 86 -13.33 0.48 -0.97
N HIS A 87 -13.40 1.40 0.01
CA HIS A 87 -13.98 1.14 1.32
C HIS A 87 -15.51 1.22 1.34
N LYS A 88 -16.11 1.73 0.25
CA LYS A 88 -17.56 1.80 0.12
C LYS A 88 -18.07 0.50 -0.50
N ALA A 89 -18.97 -0.17 0.21
CA ALA A 89 -19.76 -1.21 -0.40
C ALA A 89 -20.69 -0.59 -1.45
N ASP A 90 -20.60 -1.04 -2.71
CA ASP A 90 -21.64 -0.82 -3.70
C ASP A 90 -22.94 -1.48 -3.20
N ALA A 91 -23.74 -0.70 -2.50
CA ALA A 91 -25.13 -0.98 -2.24
C ALA A 91 -25.98 0.13 -2.85
N THR A 92 -25.66 0.62 -4.04
CA THR A 92 -26.62 1.38 -4.86
C THR A 92 -26.14 1.48 -6.32
N PRO A 93 -26.92 1.01 -7.31
CA PRO A 93 -26.64 1.37 -8.69
C PRO A 93 -26.79 2.89 -8.78
N ARG A 94 -25.72 3.60 -9.17
CA ARG A 94 -25.81 5.02 -9.50
C ARG A 94 -26.80 5.16 -10.66
N ARG A 95 -28.00 5.64 -10.36
CA ARG A 95 -28.91 6.14 -11.38
C ARG A 95 -28.50 7.56 -11.73
N ARG A 96 -28.25 7.73 -13.03
CA ARG A 96 -28.00 8.93 -13.84
C ARG A 96 -26.59 9.48 -13.80
#